data_AF-A0A938M757-F1
#
_entry.id   AF-A0A938M757-F1
#
_cell.length_a   1.000
_cell.length_b   1.000
_cell.length_c   1.000
_cell.angle_alpha   90.00
_cell.angle_beta   90.00
_cell.angle_gamma   90.00
#
_symmetry.space_group_name_H-M   'P 1'
#
loop_
_entity.id
_entity.type
_entity.pdbx_description
1 polymer ?
#
loop_
_entity_poly.entity_id
_entity_poly.type
_entity_poly.pdbx_seq_one_letter_code
_entity_poly.pdbx_strand_id
1 'polypeptide(L)'
;MNRHTQLPPLTVRPYQLLCVVCSVGESAAADRNGKVERLKAAVREHPDRPITVACNAGDVYAYQDPGTAEDTPEGRDFNRKRDLDILQRMNWPPGITLPARTAFSCLLKRITTVAGLCGYDAVTSEAWKGCPKAQSGHYERGHQKGIDALIRPRTEEEMAREKQRSLQALYSADEVTIRPHILLCAVCQYGGGTRPPFKPDNLPELLELILTKKPDLLIKFAPSADWMMCAPCPRRVPELNACVNVLGSGGLSNEKRDLDMLQRLGLAFGDALKARDLFRLIFQKIPTTQDLCKRDGSPCPSVWWDGCGESNLSKGNPNYEKGRRELMAKLGL
;
A
#
# COMPACT_ATOMS: atom_id res chain seq x y z
N MET A 1 -1.43 17.84 16.07
CA MET A 1 -2.01 17.78 14.71
C MET A 1 -0.90 17.94 13.70
N ASN A 2 -0.70 16.94 12.84
CA ASN A 2 0.46 16.86 11.94
C ASN A 2 0.32 17.90 10.81
N ARG A 3 1.34 18.76 10.62
CA ARG A 3 1.32 19.93 9.71
C ARG A 3 1.37 19.59 8.21
N HIS A 4 1.31 18.32 7.82
CA HIS A 4 0.94 17.93 6.46
C HIS A 4 -0.57 18.07 6.30
N THR A 5 -1.01 19.31 6.34
CA THR A 5 -2.31 19.79 5.90
C THR A 5 -2.67 19.10 4.59
N GLN A 6 -3.82 18.43 4.59
CA GLN A 6 -4.40 17.69 3.48
C GLN A 6 -4.38 18.56 2.22
N LEU A 7 -3.39 18.32 1.35
CA LEU A 7 -3.40 18.94 0.03
C LEU A 7 -4.74 18.59 -0.62
N PRO A 8 -5.42 19.57 -1.25
CA PRO A 8 -6.72 19.31 -1.85
C PRO A 8 -6.57 18.17 -2.86
N PRO A 9 -7.54 17.23 -2.91
CA PRO A 9 -7.53 16.15 -3.86
C PRO A 9 -7.32 16.66 -5.29
N LEU A 10 -6.54 15.92 -6.08
CA LEU A 10 -6.44 16.15 -7.51
C LEU A 10 -7.61 15.45 -8.19
N THR A 11 -8.48 16.20 -8.84
CA THR A 11 -9.51 15.63 -9.71
C THR A 11 -8.94 15.36 -11.09
N VAL A 12 -8.99 14.10 -11.52
CA VAL A 12 -8.42 13.64 -12.80
C VAL A 12 -9.41 12.73 -13.53
N ARG A 13 -9.31 12.70 -14.86
CA ARG A 13 -9.97 11.69 -15.70
C ARG A 13 -9.21 10.36 -15.62
N PRO A 14 -9.87 9.19 -15.64
CA PRO A 14 -9.20 7.88 -15.62
C PRO A 14 -8.06 7.77 -16.64
N TYR A 15 -8.28 8.21 -17.89
CA TYR A 15 -7.25 8.14 -18.93
C TYR A 15 -5.97 8.93 -18.58
N GLN A 16 -6.07 10.00 -17.77
CA GLN A 16 -4.92 10.82 -17.40
C GLN A 16 -3.92 10.05 -16.55
N LEU A 17 -4.37 9.06 -15.77
CA LEU A 17 -3.49 8.15 -15.04
C LEU A 17 -2.67 7.27 -16.01
N LEU A 18 -3.30 6.76 -17.07
CA LEU A 18 -2.58 6.01 -18.12
C LEU A 18 -1.60 6.91 -18.89
N CYS A 19 -1.99 8.15 -19.18
CA CYS A 19 -1.10 9.12 -19.83
C CYS A 19 0.14 9.43 -18.99
N VAL A 20 0.04 9.49 -17.66
CA VAL A 20 1.20 9.65 -16.78
C VAL A 20 2.17 8.48 -16.95
N VAL A 21 1.69 7.24 -16.94
CA VAL A 21 2.53 6.05 -17.16
C VAL A 21 3.13 6.05 -18.57
N CYS A 22 2.32 6.34 -19.58
CA CYS A 22 2.76 6.48 -20.98
C CYS A 22 3.90 7.50 -21.12
N SER A 23 3.79 8.68 -20.49
CA SER A 23 4.83 9.72 -20.49
C SER A 23 6.15 9.30 -19.84
N VAL A 24 6.13 8.27 -18.98
CA VAL A 24 7.34 7.73 -18.34
C VAL A 24 8.11 6.82 -19.31
N GLY A 25 7.43 6.20 -20.29
CA GLY A 25 8.03 5.38 -21.34
C GLY A 25 8.43 6.15 -22.61
N GLU A 26 8.12 7.44 -22.69
CA GLU A 26 8.53 8.33 -23.77
C GLU A 26 10.01 8.72 -23.63
N SER A 27 10.77 8.55 -24.71
CA SER A 27 12.23 8.80 -24.77
C SER A 27 12.60 10.25 -25.07
N ALA A 28 11.65 11.07 -25.53
CA ALA A 28 11.87 12.47 -25.87
C ALA A 28 10.75 13.36 -25.29
N ALA A 29 11.08 14.62 -25.03
CA ALA A 29 10.16 15.68 -24.62
C ALA A 29 9.20 16.09 -25.76
N ALA A 30 8.49 15.15 -26.36
CA ALA A 30 7.48 15.46 -27.37
C ALA A 30 6.23 16.05 -26.69
N ASP A 31 5.67 17.06 -27.35
CA ASP A 31 4.48 17.85 -27.03
C ASP A 31 3.75 17.41 -25.75
N ARG A 32 4.23 17.95 -24.63
CA ARG A 32 3.81 17.49 -23.30
C ARG A 32 2.48 18.13 -22.98
N ASN A 33 1.43 17.32 -22.89
CA ASN A 33 0.17 17.77 -22.30
C ASN A 33 0.47 18.35 -20.90
N GLY A 34 0.36 19.67 -20.77
CA GLY A 34 0.73 20.39 -19.54
C GLY A 34 0.00 19.86 -18.32
N LYS A 35 -1.20 19.28 -18.47
CA LYS A 35 -1.94 18.68 -17.35
C LYS A 35 -1.32 17.35 -16.90
N VAL A 36 -0.88 16.50 -17.82
CA VAL A 36 -0.23 15.21 -17.49
C VAL A 36 1.08 15.45 -16.75
N GLU A 37 1.88 16.41 -17.20
CA GLU A 37 3.13 16.76 -16.52
C GLU A 37 2.88 17.42 -15.15
N ARG A 38 1.86 18.29 -15.03
CA ARG A 38 1.45 18.83 -13.71
C ARG A 38 1.01 17.73 -12.75
N LEU A 39 0.22 16.76 -13.22
CA LEU A 39 -0.20 15.62 -12.41
C LEU A 39 1.01 14.79 -11.97
N LYS A 40 1.88 14.44 -12.91
CA LYS A 40 3.13 13.70 -12.64
C LYS A 40 4.05 14.42 -11.66
N ALA A 41 4.21 15.74 -11.80
CA ALA A 41 4.98 16.57 -10.88
C ALA A 41 4.35 16.57 -9.48
N ALA A 42 3.04 16.78 -9.38
CA ALA A 42 2.33 16.79 -8.09
C ALA A 42 2.42 15.43 -7.36
N VAL A 43 2.37 14.31 -8.11
CA VAL A 43 2.51 12.96 -7.55
C VAL A 43 3.96 12.69 -7.13
N ARG A 44 4.95 13.20 -7.85
CA ARG A 44 6.36 13.09 -7.45
C ARG A 44 6.68 13.86 -6.18
N GLU A 45 6.12 15.06 -6.07
CA GLU A 45 6.31 15.94 -4.92
C GLU A 45 5.54 15.43 -3.70
N HIS A 46 4.31 14.96 -3.90
CA HIS A 46 3.43 14.46 -2.85
C HIS A 46 2.80 13.13 -3.26
N PRO A 47 3.53 12.01 -3.11
CA PRO A 47 3.08 10.69 -3.57
C PRO A 47 1.80 10.17 -2.91
N ASP A 48 1.45 10.71 -1.76
CA ASP A 48 0.29 10.30 -0.99
C ASP A 48 -0.83 11.36 -1.05
N ARG A 49 -0.69 12.37 -1.93
CA ARG A 49 -1.77 13.33 -2.23
C ARG A 49 -3.01 12.58 -2.74
N PRO A 50 -4.21 12.89 -2.25
CA PRO A 50 -5.43 12.23 -2.74
C PRO A 50 -5.66 12.54 -4.23
N ILE A 51 -6.10 11.53 -4.97
CA ILE A 51 -6.58 11.62 -6.35
C ILE A 51 -8.03 11.17 -6.36
N THR A 52 -8.92 12.05 -6.83
CA THR A 52 -10.32 11.74 -7.13
C THR A 52 -10.45 11.47 -8.62
N VAL A 53 -10.91 10.28 -8.98
CA VAL A 53 -11.07 9.88 -10.39
C VAL A 53 -12.50 10.16 -10.83
N ALA A 54 -12.71 11.16 -11.69
CA ALA A 54 -14.03 11.55 -12.19
C ALA A 54 -14.11 11.36 -13.71
N CYS A 55 -15.27 10.98 -14.24
CA CYS A 55 -15.52 10.88 -15.67
C CYS A 55 -16.98 11.20 -15.99
N ASN A 56 -17.30 11.46 -17.26
CA ASN A 56 -18.68 11.64 -17.71
C ASN A 56 -19.41 10.29 -17.71
N ALA A 57 -19.81 9.81 -16.53
CA ALA A 57 -20.49 8.54 -16.35
C ALA A 57 -21.94 8.61 -16.84
N GLY A 58 -22.59 9.77 -16.70
CA GLY A 58 -23.99 9.98 -17.04
C GLY A 58 -24.96 9.21 -16.14
N ASP A 59 -26.25 9.20 -16.52
CA ASP A 59 -27.33 8.51 -15.79
C ASP A 59 -27.33 8.88 -14.28
N VAL A 60 -27.65 7.94 -13.38
CA VAL A 60 -27.62 8.12 -11.92
C VAL A 60 -26.24 8.51 -11.36
N TYR A 61 -25.18 8.45 -12.16
CA TYR A 61 -23.83 8.89 -11.79
C TYR A 61 -23.48 10.28 -12.35
N ALA A 62 -24.39 10.97 -13.04
CA ALA A 62 -24.12 12.27 -13.67
C ALA A 62 -23.75 13.40 -12.69
N TYR A 63 -24.04 13.24 -11.40
CA TYR A 63 -23.75 14.24 -10.36
C TYR A 63 -22.26 14.54 -10.18
N GLN A 64 -21.37 13.71 -10.73
CA GLN A 64 -19.92 13.88 -10.68
C GLN A 64 -19.28 14.10 -12.06
N ASP A 65 -20.09 14.24 -13.12
CA ASP A 65 -19.61 14.38 -14.48
C ASP A 65 -18.78 15.69 -14.59
N PRO A 66 -17.49 15.61 -14.95
CA PRO A 66 -16.62 16.79 -15.02
C PRO A 66 -16.83 17.63 -16.29
N GLY A 67 -17.73 17.22 -17.20
CA GLY A 67 -17.92 17.83 -18.51
C GLY A 67 -16.85 17.44 -19.52
N THR A 68 -16.88 18.08 -20.69
CA THR A 68 -16.06 17.72 -21.87
C THR A 68 -14.80 18.58 -22.03
N ALA A 69 -14.53 19.51 -21.11
CA ALA A 69 -13.39 20.43 -21.20
C ALA A 69 -12.02 19.72 -21.26
N GLU A 70 -11.96 18.46 -20.82
CA GLU A 70 -10.75 17.64 -20.80
C GLU A 70 -10.81 16.44 -21.74
N ASP A 71 -11.77 16.40 -22.65
CA ASP A 71 -11.84 15.34 -23.65
C ASP A 71 -10.67 15.48 -24.64
N THR A 72 -10.08 14.35 -25.02
CA THR A 72 -9.05 14.30 -26.06
C THR A 72 -9.68 14.32 -27.47
N PRO A 73 -8.91 14.64 -28.54
CA PRO A 73 -9.45 14.87 -29.89
C PRO A 73 -10.24 13.72 -30.52
N GLU A 74 -10.12 12.50 -30.00
CA GLU A 74 -10.82 11.30 -30.45
C GLU A 74 -12.35 11.36 -30.24
N GLY A 75 -12.85 12.38 -29.52
CA GLY A 75 -14.27 12.70 -29.42
C GLY A 75 -14.94 12.26 -28.12
N ARG A 76 -16.13 12.81 -27.87
CA ARG A 76 -16.86 12.67 -26.59
C ARG A 76 -17.11 11.21 -26.20
N ASP A 77 -17.67 10.43 -27.12
CA ASP A 77 -18.13 9.07 -26.81
C ASP A 77 -16.95 8.10 -26.63
N PHE A 78 -15.85 8.31 -27.37
CA PHE A 78 -14.60 7.61 -27.14
C PHE A 78 -14.01 7.90 -25.76
N ASN A 79 -13.93 9.19 -25.39
CA ASN A 79 -13.41 9.59 -24.07
C ASN A 79 -14.22 8.97 -22.93
N ARG A 80 -15.55 9.01 -23.05
CA ARG A 80 -16.47 8.39 -22.07
C ARG A 80 -16.25 6.89 -21.98
N LYS A 81 -16.22 6.18 -23.11
CA LYS A 81 -16.02 4.72 -23.14
C LYS A 81 -14.67 4.33 -22.54
N ARG A 82 -13.58 4.98 -22.96
CA ARG A 82 -12.23 4.73 -22.45
C ARG A 82 -12.16 4.88 -20.93
N ASP A 83 -12.73 5.96 -20.40
CA ASP A 83 -12.76 6.21 -18.96
C ASP A 83 -13.53 5.13 -18.19
N LEU A 84 -14.70 4.72 -18.70
CA LEU A 84 -15.50 3.65 -18.11
C LEU A 84 -14.81 2.28 -18.20
N ASP A 85 -14.17 1.95 -19.32
CA ASP A 85 -13.41 0.70 -19.47
C ASP A 85 -12.25 0.64 -18.47
N ILE A 86 -11.54 1.75 -18.24
CA ILE A 86 -10.48 1.85 -17.23
C ILE A 86 -11.05 1.59 -15.84
N LEU A 87 -12.11 2.31 -15.46
CA LEU A 87 -12.74 2.17 -14.15
C LEU A 87 -13.28 0.76 -13.90
N GLN A 88 -13.90 0.15 -14.92
CA GLN A 88 -14.37 -1.24 -14.86
C GLN A 88 -13.20 -2.21 -14.61
N ARG A 89 -12.10 -2.08 -15.35
CA ARG A 89 -10.92 -2.93 -15.20
C ARG A 89 -10.26 -2.77 -13.83
N MET A 90 -10.31 -1.56 -13.29
CA MET A 90 -9.86 -1.25 -11.93
C MET A 90 -10.82 -1.72 -10.83
N ASN A 91 -12.06 -2.05 -11.17
CA ASN A 91 -13.16 -2.25 -10.23
C ASN A 91 -13.32 -1.04 -9.29
N TRP A 92 -13.31 0.16 -9.86
CA TRP A 92 -13.46 1.43 -9.15
C TRP A 92 -14.73 2.14 -9.61
N PRO A 93 -15.57 2.63 -8.67
CA PRO A 93 -16.64 3.54 -9.04
C PRO A 93 -16.04 4.90 -9.43
N PRO A 94 -16.65 5.63 -10.39
CA PRO A 94 -16.27 7.01 -10.61
C PRO A 94 -16.55 7.82 -9.32
N GLY A 95 -15.66 8.75 -9.01
CA GLY A 95 -15.69 9.58 -7.81
C GLY A 95 -14.84 9.02 -6.67
N ILE A 96 -14.29 7.81 -6.83
CA ILE A 96 -13.38 7.24 -5.83
C ILE A 96 -12.18 8.16 -5.60
N THR A 97 -11.81 8.31 -4.33
CA THR A 97 -10.62 9.06 -3.91
C THR A 97 -9.63 8.14 -3.23
N LEU A 98 -8.39 8.10 -3.74
CA LEU A 98 -7.31 7.25 -3.24
C LEU A 98 -6.01 8.05 -3.10
N PRO A 99 -5.08 7.71 -2.20
CA PRO A 99 -3.72 8.23 -2.27
C PRO A 99 -3.11 7.96 -3.66
N ALA A 100 -2.38 8.92 -4.24
CA ALA A 100 -1.83 8.77 -5.58
C ALA A 100 -0.98 7.49 -5.73
N ARG A 101 -0.13 7.20 -4.74
CA ARG A 101 0.66 5.96 -4.67
C ARG A 101 -0.21 4.71 -4.78
N THR A 102 -1.38 4.70 -4.15
CA THR A 102 -2.33 3.59 -4.21
C THR A 102 -2.94 3.50 -5.60
N ALA A 103 -3.41 4.62 -6.14
CA ALA A 103 -3.99 4.66 -7.48
C ALA A 103 -3.03 4.11 -8.54
N PHE A 104 -1.79 4.63 -8.58
CA PHE A 104 -0.79 4.17 -9.54
C PHE A 104 -0.33 2.73 -9.31
N SER A 105 -0.20 2.30 -8.05
CA SER A 105 0.20 0.91 -7.76
C SER A 105 -0.87 -0.10 -8.14
N CYS A 106 -2.16 0.21 -7.89
CA CYS A 106 -3.27 -0.62 -8.38
C CYS A 106 -3.28 -0.65 -9.92
N LEU A 107 -3.16 0.51 -10.56
CA LEU A 107 -3.19 0.66 -12.01
C LEU A 107 -2.08 -0.17 -12.68
N LEU A 108 -0.84 -0.05 -12.20
CA LEU A 108 0.28 -0.81 -12.74
C LEU A 108 0.12 -2.32 -12.52
N LYS A 109 -0.56 -2.77 -11.46
CA LYS A 109 -0.84 -4.21 -11.29
C LYS A 109 -1.96 -4.72 -12.20
N ARG A 110 -2.96 -3.91 -12.53
CA ARG A 110 -4.16 -4.37 -13.28
C ARG A 110 -4.11 -4.07 -14.78
N ILE A 111 -3.46 -2.99 -15.18
CA ILE A 111 -3.41 -2.52 -16.57
C ILE A 111 -1.97 -2.63 -17.05
N THR A 112 -1.64 -3.76 -17.69
CA THR A 112 -0.30 -4.05 -18.24
C THR A 112 -0.12 -3.53 -19.67
N THR A 113 -1.22 -3.19 -20.35
CA THR A 113 -1.24 -2.63 -21.71
C THR A 113 -2.43 -1.70 -21.89
N VAL A 114 -2.35 -0.80 -22.88
CA VAL A 114 -3.46 0.07 -23.30
C VAL A 114 -4.32 -0.51 -24.42
N ALA A 115 -4.00 -1.71 -24.92
CA ALA A 115 -4.84 -2.44 -25.86
C ALA A 115 -6.24 -2.71 -25.26
N GLY A 116 -7.28 -2.41 -26.03
CA GLY A 116 -8.67 -2.44 -25.57
C GLY A 116 -9.07 -1.30 -24.63
N LEU A 117 -8.22 -0.28 -24.45
CA LEU A 117 -8.51 0.92 -23.64
C LEU A 117 -8.26 2.21 -24.43
N CYS A 118 -7.00 2.46 -24.81
CA CYS A 118 -6.64 3.63 -25.60
C CYS A 118 -6.66 3.35 -27.10
N GLY A 119 -6.54 2.09 -27.51
CA GLY A 119 -6.71 1.63 -28.89
C GLY A 119 -7.46 0.30 -28.89
N TYR A 120 -8.50 0.20 -29.70
CA TYR A 120 -9.34 -0.99 -29.84
C TYR A 120 -8.93 -1.79 -31.08
N ASP A 121 -9.29 -3.07 -31.14
CA ASP A 121 -8.85 -4.00 -32.19
C ASP A 121 -9.33 -3.58 -33.60
N ALA A 122 -10.46 -2.87 -33.69
CA ALA A 122 -11.02 -2.39 -34.94
C ALA A 122 -11.46 -0.92 -34.84
N VAL A 123 -11.14 -0.14 -35.87
CA VAL A 123 -11.69 1.21 -36.07
C VAL A 123 -13.04 1.07 -36.77
N THR A 124 -14.12 1.23 -36.02
CA THR A 124 -15.49 1.07 -36.56
C THR A 124 -16.06 2.37 -37.14
N SER A 125 -15.47 3.52 -36.79
CA SER A 125 -15.78 4.83 -37.38
C SER A 125 -14.68 5.85 -37.05
N GLU A 126 -14.76 7.05 -37.60
CA GLU A 126 -13.90 8.19 -37.25
C GLU A 126 -13.88 8.48 -35.74
N ALA A 127 -15.02 8.35 -35.06
CA ALA A 127 -15.12 8.57 -33.62
C ALA A 127 -14.48 7.45 -32.77
N TRP A 128 -14.06 6.34 -33.39
CA TRP A 128 -13.51 5.15 -32.72
C TRP A 128 -12.07 4.83 -33.14
N LYS A 129 -11.34 5.81 -33.70
CA LYS A 129 -9.94 5.66 -34.11
C LYS A 129 -8.98 5.32 -32.97
N GLY A 130 -9.30 5.81 -31.77
CA GLY A 130 -8.43 5.66 -30.62
C GLY A 130 -7.25 6.62 -30.59
N CYS A 131 -6.49 6.52 -29.50
CA CYS A 131 -5.34 7.37 -29.26
C CYS A 131 -4.21 7.04 -30.25
N PRO A 132 -3.63 8.03 -30.95
CA PRO A 132 -2.51 7.81 -31.88
C PRO A 132 -1.29 7.13 -31.23
N LYS A 133 -1.13 7.28 -29.91
CA LYS A 133 -0.04 6.69 -29.14
C LYS A 133 -0.34 5.26 -28.66
N ALA A 134 -1.53 4.71 -28.87
CA ALA A 134 -1.92 3.42 -28.31
C ALA A 134 -1.03 2.25 -28.77
N GLN A 135 -0.48 2.32 -29.98
CA GLN A 135 0.39 1.28 -30.57
C GLN A 135 1.88 1.61 -30.48
N SER A 136 2.25 2.71 -29.82
CA SER A 136 3.65 3.19 -29.74
C SER A 136 4.55 2.37 -28.78
N GLY A 137 3.95 1.51 -27.95
CA GLY A 137 4.63 0.82 -26.85
C GLY A 137 5.06 1.73 -25.70
N HIS A 138 4.66 3.00 -25.69
CA HIS A 138 5.07 3.97 -24.67
C HIS A 138 4.54 3.59 -23.29
N TYR A 139 3.27 3.18 -23.21
CA TYR A 139 2.67 2.75 -21.96
C TYR A 139 3.37 1.52 -21.39
N GLU A 140 3.61 0.51 -22.21
CA GLU A 140 4.24 -0.75 -21.81
C GLU A 140 5.67 -0.52 -21.31
N ARG A 141 6.46 0.35 -21.97
CA ARG A 141 7.78 0.76 -21.47
C ARG A 141 7.68 1.55 -20.16
N GLY A 142 6.68 2.42 -20.02
CA GLY A 142 6.42 3.14 -18.77
C GLY A 142 6.03 2.21 -17.64
N HIS A 143 5.20 1.21 -17.93
CA HIS A 143 4.75 0.17 -17.02
C HIS A 143 5.92 -0.70 -16.53
N GLN A 144 6.81 -1.13 -17.44
CA GLN A 144 8.01 -1.91 -17.12
C GLN A 144 8.96 -1.19 -16.15
N LYS A 145 9.02 0.15 -16.19
CA LYS A 145 9.82 0.92 -15.23
C LYS A 145 9.24 0.93 -13.81
N GLY A 146 8.00 0.49 -13.64
CA GLY A 146 7.35 0.31 -12.35
C GLY A 146 7.02 1.61 -11.62
N ILE A 147 6.52 1.46 -10.39
CA ILE A 147 6.09 2.59 -9.56
C ILE A 147 7.25 3.53 -9.19
N ASP A 148 8.48 2.99 -9.08
CA ASP A 148 9.65 3.74 -8.62
C ASP A 148 10.09 4.84 -9.61
N ALA A 149 9.73 4.70 -10.89
CA ALA A 149 9.94 5.74 -11.90
C ALA A 149 9.01 6.95 -11.74
N LEU A 150 7.87 6.76 -11.05
CA LEU A 150 6.94 7.82 -10.71
C LEU A 150 7.15 8.31 -9.27
N ILE A 151 7.35 7.40 -8.33
CA ILE A 151 7.45 7.67 -6.90
C ILE A 151 8.75 7.07 -6.39
N ARG A 152 9.76 7.91 -6.17
CA ARG A 152 11.08 7.43 -5.75
C ARG A 152 10.99 6.70 -4.40
N PRO A 153 11.62 5.54 -4.25
CA PRO A 153 11.75 4.89 -2.95
C PRO A 153 12.70 5.69 -2.07
N ARG A 154 12.66 5.41 -0.76
CA ARG A 154 13.67 5.88 0.20
C ARG A 154 15.04 5.32 -0.19
N THR A 155 16.09 6.10 0.03
CA THR A 155 17.44 5.62 -0.30
C THR A 155 17.92 4.61 0.73
N GLU A 156 18.81 3.72 0.30
CA GLU A 156 19.42 2.72 1.18
C GLU A 156 20.22 3.35 2.32
N GLU A 157 20.92 4.45 2.04
CA GLU A 157 21.65 5.23 3.02
C GLU A 157 20.73 5.85 4.08
N GLU A 158 19.58 6.39 3.66
CA GLU A 158 18.58 6.94 4.58
C GLU A 158 18.01 5.84 5.49
N MET A 159 17.63 4.69 4.91
CA MET A 159 17.09 3.56 5.66
C MET A 159 18.11 2.97 6.64
N ALA A 160 19.38 2.84 6.23
CA ALA A 160 20.45 2.35 7.10
C ALA A 160 20.73 3.30 8.28
N ARG A 161 20.76 4.62 8.03
CA ARG A 161 20.91 5.63 9.08
C ARG A 161 19.73 5.58 10.07
N GLU A 162 18.51 5.44 9.57
CA GLU A 162 17.33 5.30 10.42
C GLU A 162 17.30 3.96 11.19
N LYS A 163 17.78 2.86 10.59
CA LYS A 163 17.99 1.57 11.30
C LYS A 163 18.89 1.76 12.51
N GLN A 164 20.04 2.38 12.33
CA GLN A 164 21.01 2.57 13.41
C GLN A 164 20.40 3.38 14.57
N ARG A 165 19.74 4.49 14.26
CA ARG A 165 19.10 5.36 15.26
C ARG A 165 17.97 4.65 16.01
N SER A 166 17.12 3.93 15.27
CA SER A 166 15.98 3.21 15.86
C SER A 166 16.41 2.01 16.71
N LEU A 167 17.48 1.30 16.34
CA LEU A 167 18.05 0.23 17.17
C LEU A 167 18.64 0.77 18.49
N GLN A 168 19.35 1.90 18.44
CA GLN A 168 19.85 2.54 19.66
C GLN A 168 18.71 2.93 20.61
N ALA A 169 17.63 3.49 20.08
CA ALA A 169 16.42 3.79 20.83
C ALA A 169 15.78 2.50 21.40
N LEU A 170 15.62 1.47 20.57
CA LEU A 170 15.04 0.18 20.97
C LEU A 170 15.81 -0.47 22.14
N TYR A 171 17.15 -0.51 22.07
CA TYR A 171 17.95 -1.15 23.12
C TYR A 171 17.95 -0.39 24.45
N SER A 172 17.75 0.92 24.41
CA SER A 172 17.68 1.77 25.61
C SER A 172 16.26 1.91 26.16
N ALA A 173 15.22 1.54 25.40
CA ALA A 173 13.83 1.74 25.79
C ALA A 173 13.38 0.85 26.96
N ASP A 174 12.60 1.44 27.87
CA ASP A 174 11.86 0.73 28.92
C ASP A 174 10.40 0.42 28.51
N GLU A 175 9.90 1.14 27.49
CA GLU A 175 8.63 0.90 26.81
C GLU A 175 8.85 1.01 25.29
N VAL A 176 8.30 0.06 24.54
CA VAL A 176 8.29 0.05 23.07
C VAL A 176 6.86 0.20 22.58
N THR A 177 6.63 1.19 21.72
CA THR A 177 5.38 1.35 20.98
C THR A 177 5.38 0.48 19.72
N ILE A 178 4.26 -0.17 19.43
CA ILE A 178 4.16 -1.06 18.27
C ILE A 178 2.73 -1.14 17.73
N ARG A 179 2.60 -1.35 16.41
CA ARG A 179 1.29 -1.72 15.83
C ARG A 179 0.91 -3.12 16.30
N PRO A 180 -0.33 -3.37 16.70
CA PRO A 180 -0.76 -4.70 17.14
C PRO A 180 -0.35 -5.84 16.18
N HIS A 181 -0.78 -5.79 14.91
CA HIS A 181 -0.65 -6.93 14.00
C HIS A 181 0.80 -7.29 13.65
N ILE A 182 1.74 -6.33 13.73
CA ILE A 182 3.14 -6.61 13.37
C ILE A 182 3.84 -7.49 14.42
N LEU A 183 3.27 -7.68 15.61
CA LEU A 183 3.72 -8.74 16.53
C LEU A 183 3.43 -10.13 15.94
N LEU A 184 2.31 -10.33 15.25
CA LEU A 184 2.05 -11.59 14.54
C LEU A 184 3.02 -11.77 13.38
N CYS A 185 3.36 -10.67 12.68
CA CYS A 185 4.40 -10.68 11.66
C CYS A 185 5.77 -11.07 12.25
N ALA A 186 6.13 -10.57 13.44
CA ALA A 186 7.36 -10.93 14.14
C ALA A 186 7.40 -12.44 14.45
N VAL A 187 6.28 -13.01 14.92
CA VAL A 187 6.16 -14.47 15.16
C VAL A 187 6.33 -15.27 13.86
N CYS A 188 5.68 -14.85 12.77
CA CYS A 188 5.86 -15.45 11.44
C CYS A 188 7.31 -15.39 10.97
N GLN A 189 7.95 -14.21 11.06
CA GLN A 189 9.36 -14.03 10.70
C GLN A 189 10.24 -14.98 11.53
N TYR A 190 9.98 -15.07 12.83
CA TYR A 190 10.72 -15.96 13.72
C TYR A 190 10.61 -17.44 13.31
N GLY A 191 9.40 -17.94 13.07
CA GLY A 191 9.22 -19.33 12.62
C GLY A 191 9.78 -19.59 11.22
N GLY A 192 9.75 -18.58 10.36
CA GLY A 192 10.40 -18.59 9.04
C GLY A 192 11.93 -18.55 9.07
N GLY A 193 12.53 -18.40 10.25
CA GLY A 193 13.99 -18.39 10.44
C GLY A 193 14.65 -17.01 10.38
N THR A 194 13.87 -15.93 10.21
CA THR A 194 14.41 -14.56 10.25
C THR A 194 14.94 -14.24 11.64
N ARG A 195 16.17 -13.73 11.73
CA ARG A 195 16.86 -13.34 12.96
C ARG A 195 17.61 -12.01 12.73
N PRO A 196 18.02 -11.30 13.79
CA PRO A 196 18.93 -10.16 13.66
C PRO A 196 20.26 -10.51 12.97
N PRO A 197 20.88 -9.55 12.27
CA PRO A 197 20.31 -8.26 11.88
C PRO A 197 19.31 -8.41 10.73
N PHE A 198 18.19 -7.68 10.78
CA PHE A 198 17.21 -7.66 9.70
C PHE A 198 17.05 -6.25 9.12
N LYS A 199 17.29 -6.11 7.82
CA LYS A 199 17.33 -4.81 7.15
C LYS A 199 15.96 -4.10 7.11
N PRO A 200 14.83 -4.76 6.75
CA PRO A 200 13.58 -4.06 6.46
C PRO A 200 12.80 -3.47 7.66
N ASP A 201 12.97 -4.00 8.87
CA ASP A 201 12.27 -3.57 10.09
C ASP A 201 13.07 -3.98 11.35
N ASN A 202 12.62 -3.59 12.55
CA ASN A 202 13.27 -3.94 13.83
C ASN A 202 12.58 -5.09 14.58
N LEU A 203 11.66 -5.84 13.95
CA LEU A 203 10.90 -6.89 14.64
C LEU A 203 11.81 -8.04 15.14
N PRO A 204 12.79 -8.53 14.37
CA PRO A 204 13.69 -9.57 14.86
C PRO A 204 14.55 -9.09 16.03
N GLU A 205 15.03 -7.84 16.02
CA GLU A 205 15.81 -7.26 17.11
C GLU A 205 14.97 -7.05 18.36
N LEU A 206 13.69 -6.66 18.23
CA LEU A 206 12.76 -6.58 19.36
C LEU A 206 12.57 -7.96 20.00
N LEU A 207 12.35 -9.01 19.20
CA LEU A 207 12.20 -10.38 19.72
C LEU A 207 13.48 -10.85 20.41
N GLU A 208 14.66 -10.62 19.83
CA GLU A 208 15.93 -10.97 20.46
C GLU A 208 16.11 -10.24 21.80
N LEU A 209 15.80 -8.95 21.86
CA LEU A 209 15.87 -8.15 23.09
C LEU A 209 14.99 -8.74 24.19
N ILE A 210 13.74 -9.07 23.86
CA ILE A 210 12.78 -9.67 24.79
C ILE A 210 13.29 -11.05 25.26
N LEU A 211 13.77 -11.88 24.34
CA LEU A 211 14.21 -13.24 24.65
C LEU A 211 15.48 -13.29 25.51
N THR A 212 16.38 -12.32 25.37
CA THR A 212 17.74 -12.43 25.92
C THR A 212 18.06 -11.44 27.05
N LYS A 213 17.38 -10.29 27.11
CA LYS A 213 17.75 -9.22 28.05
C LYS A 213 16.57 -8.62 28.81
N LYS A 214 15.45 -8.36 28.14
CA LYS A 214 14.28 -7.65 28.71
C LYS A 214 12.97 -8.45 28.52
N PRO A 215 12.80 -9.62 29.16
CA PRO A 215 11.61 -10.47 28.97
C PRO A 215 10.30 -9.79 29.42
N ASP A 216 10.40 -8.80 30.30
CA ASP A 216 9.28 -8.03 30.84
C ASP A 216 9.17 -6.61 30.23
N LEU A 217 9.86 -6.34 29.10
CA LEU A 217 9.79 -5.05 28.40
C LEU A 217 8.32 -4.64 28.19
N LEU A 218 7.97 -3.40 28.52
CA LEU A 218 6.61 -2.91 28.29
C LEU A 218 6.38 -2.70 26.79
N ILE A 219 5.32 -3.29 26.28
CA ILE A 219 4.88 -3.17 24.88
C ILE A 219 3.56 -2.43 24.89
N LYS A 220 3.54 -1.25 24.26
CA LYS A 220 2.36 -0.39 24.16
C LYS A 220 1.80 -0.38 22.75
N PHE A 221 0.49 -0.60 22.60
CA PHE A 221 -0.12 -0.56 21.28
C PHE A 221 -0.32 0.87 20.78
N ALA A 222 0.15 1.13 19.57
CA ALA A 222 0.02 2.42 18.90
C ALA A 222 -0.67 2.28 17.54
N PRO A 223 -1.48 3.26 17.12
CA PRO A 223 -1.97 3.32 15.75
C PRO A 223 -0.84 3.75 14.81
N SER A 224 -0.98 3.42 13.53
CA SER A 224 -0.05 3.85 12.46
C SER A 224 1.41 3.35 12.62
N ALA A 225 2.30 3.71 11.69
CA ALA A 225 3.64 3.12 11.64
C ALA A 225 4.54 3.67 12.76
N ASP A 226 4.86 2.84 13.74
CA ASP A 226 5.79 3.20 14.81
C ASP A 226 7.23 3.39 14.30
N TRP A 227 7.92 4.44 14.77
CA TRP A 227 9.28 4.72 14.34
C TRP A 227 10.29 3.68 14.84
N MET A 228 10.22 3.22 16.10
CA MET A 228 11.16 2.22 16.62
C MET A 228 11.07 0.90 15.87
N MET A 229 9.92 0.56 15.28
CA MET A 229 9.75 -0.68 14.51
C MET A 229 9.98 -0.50 13.01
N CYS A 230 9.47 0.59 12.43
CA CYS A 230 9.38 0.77 10.98
C CYS A 230 10.38 1.79 10.42
N ALA A 231 11.24 2.40 11.24
CA ALA A 231 12.28 3.36 10.81
C ALA A 231 13.03 2.95 9.53
N PRO A 232 13.54 1.72 9.38
CA PRO A 232 14.29 1.32 8.19
C PRO A 232 13.40 0.85 7.03
N CYS A 233 12.07 0.86 7.19
CA CYS A 233 11.16 0.32 6.19
C CYS A 233 11.09 1.21 4.94
N PRO A 234 11.24 0.66 3.72
CA PRO A 234 11.10 1.43 2.48
C PRO A 234 9.69 1.95 2.24
N ARG A 235 8.70 1.44 2.98
CA ARG A 235 7.29 1.81 2.89
C ARG A 235 6.81 2.67 4.07
N ARG A 236 7.70 3.12 4.95
CA ARG A 236 7.38 4.13 5.97
C ARG A 236 7.51 5.52 5.36
N VAL A 237 6.52 6.40 5.57
CA VAL A 237 6.63 7.83 5.26
C VAL A 237 6.71 8.59 6.57
N PRO A 238 7.90 9.11 6.96
CA PRO A 238 8.10 9.81 8.22
C PRO A 238 7.11 10.95 8.45
N GLU A 239 6.85 11.74 7.42
CA GLU A 239 5.98 12.92 7.40
C GLU A 239 4.54 12.57 7.81
N LEU A 240 4.06 11.40 7.40
CA LEU A 240 2.71 10.92 7.68
C LEU A 240 2.64 10.05 8.95
N ASN A 241 3.80 9.64 9.47
CA ASN A 241 3.93 8.56 10.45
C ASN A 241 3.12 7.29 10.04
N ALA A 242 3.11 6.98 8.73
CA ALA A 242 2.23 5.98 8.17
C ALA A 242 2.98 4.92 7.35
N CYS A 243 2.36 3.75 7.25
CA CYS A 243 2.77 2.70 6.32
C CYS A 243 2.05 2.95 4.99
N VAL A 244 2.79 3.35 3.96
CA VAL A 244 2.28 3.59 2.60
C VAL A 244 2.49 2.35 1.73
N ASN A 245 2.53 1.17 2.32
CA ASN A 245 2.38 -0.03 1.53
C ASN A 245 0.92 -0.08 1.06
N VAL A 246 0.71 -0.05 -0.26
CA VAL A 246 -0.56 0.44 -0.82
C VAL A 246 -1.54 -0.66 -1.20
N LEU A 247 -1.15 -1.91 -1.05
CA LEU A 247 -1.94 -3.06 -1.46
C LEU A 247 -1.82 -4.07 -0.32
N GLY A 248 -2.93 -4.51 0.28
CA GLY A 248 -3.11 -5.71 1.13
C GLY A 248 -2.17 -6.03 2.31
N SER A 249 -0.87 -5.86 2.16
CA SER A 249 0.19 -5.89 3.18
C SER A 249 0.42 -4.52 3.84
N GLY A 250 -0.49 -3.57 3.63
CA GLY A 250 -0.37 -2.18 4.07
C GLY A 250 -1.68 -1.41 4.10
N GLY A 251 -1.61 -0.12 4.44
CA GLY A 251 -2.76 0.80 4.40
C GLY A 251 -3.96 0.32 5.21
N LEU A 252 -5.16 0.39 4.60
CA LEU A 252 -6.44 0.02 5.22
C LEU A 252 -6.46 -1.42 5.75
N SER A 253 -5.80 -2.34 5.05
CA SER A 253 -5.70 -3.74 5.46
C SER A 253 -4.98 -3.85 6.81
N ASN A 254 -3.86 -3.14 7.00
CA ASN A 254 -3.12 -3.17 8.26
C ASN A 254 -3.91 -2.54 9.40
N GLU A 255 -4.64 -1.45 9.11
CA GLU A 255 -5.51 -0.82 10.11
C GLU A 255 -6.60 -1.78 10.60
N LYS A 256 -7.24 -2.50 9.67
CA LYS A 256 -8.23 -3.52 10.01
C LYS A 256 -7.62 -4.68 10.81
N ARG A 257 -6.40 -5.15 10.48
CA ARG A 257 -5.72 -6.22 11.26
C ARG A 257 -5.40 -5.78 12.67
N ASP A 258 -5.00 -4.52 12.86
CA ASP A 258 -4.76 -3.98 14.19
C ASP A 258 -6.02 -4.02 15.04
N LEU A 259 -7.12 -3.51 14.50
CA LEU A 259 -8.40 -3.50 15.19
C LEU A 259 -8.91 -4.91 15.46
N ASP A 260 -8.78 -5.84 14.51
CA ASP A 260 -9.18 -7.24 14.69
C ASP A 260 -8.35 -7.93 15.78
N MET A 261 -7.04 -7.68 15.81
CA MET A 261 -6.17 -8.20 16.86
C MET A 261 -6.53 -7.61 18.23
N LEU A 262 -6.70 -6.29 18.31
CA LEU A 262 -7.10 -5.61 19.55
C LEU A 262 -8.43 -6.15 20.08
N GLN A 263 -9.44 -6.27 19.22
CA GLN A 263 -10.73 -6.88 19.56
C GLN A 263 -10.56 -8.31 20.08
N ARG A 264 -9.74 -9.13 19.41
CA ARG A 264 -9.53 -10.53 19.80
C ARG A 264 -8.81 -10.66 21.14
N LEU A 265 -7.88 -9.77 21.43
CA LEU A 265 -7.15 -9.76 22.71
C LEU A 265 -7.99 -9.15 23.84
N GLY A 266 -8.98 -8.31 23.52
CA GLY A 266 -9.72 -7.53 24.50
C GLY A 266 -8.94 -6.30 24.97
N LEU A 267 -8.19 -5.68 24.05
CA LEU A 267 -7.31 -4.54 24.31
C LEU A 267 -7.67 -3.38 23.38
N ALA A 268 -7.15 -2.19 23.67
CA ALA A 268 -7.27 -0.97 22.90
C ALA A 268 -5.90 -0.39 22.54
N PHE A 269 -5.88 0.56 21.61
CA PHE A 269 -4.70 1.40 21.42
C PHE A 269 -4.40 2.16 22.71
N GLY A 270 -3.12 2.24 23.08
CA GLY A 270 -2.64 2.84 24.32
C GLY A 270 -2.44 1.84 25.45
N ASP A 271 -3.06 0.66 25.40
CA ASP A 271 -2.80 -0.40 26.39
C ASP A 271 -1.35 -0.85 26.32
N ALA A 272 -0.76 -1.08 27.49
CA ALA A 272 0.60 -1.52 27.66
C ALA A 272 0.67 -2.78 28.53
N LEU A 273 1.40 -3.78 28.06
CA LEU A 273 1.61 -5.05 28.76
C LEU A 273 3.08 -5.42 28.75
N LYS A 274 3.53 -6.14 29.77
CA LYS A 274 4.84 -6.80 29.74
C LYS A 274 4.88 -7.79 28.58
N ALA A 275 5.99 -7.82 27.85
CA ALA A 275 6.15 -8.65 26.65
C ALA A 275 5.78 -10.12 26.88
N ARG A 276 6.25 -10.75 27.98
CA ARG A 276 5.87 -12.12 28.34
C ARG A 276 4.38 -12.34 28.48
N ASP A 277 3.69 -11.44 29.17
CA ASP A 277 2.24 -11.55 29.40
C ASP A 277 1.47 -11.32 28.10
N LEU A 278 1.95 -10.37 27.28
CA LEU A 278 1.38 -10.11 25.98
C LEU A 278 1.54 -11.30 25.02
N PHE A 279 2.72 -11.91 24.92
CA PHE A 279 2.91 -13.11 24.09
C PHE A 279 2.10 -14.29 24.60
N ARG A 280 1.96 -14.48 25.92
CA ARG A 280 1.05 -15.49 26.48
C ARG A 280 -0.38 -15.27 26.01
N LEU A 281 -0.88 -14.03 26.13
CA LEU A 281 -2.24 -13.67 25.71
C LEU A 281 -2.44 -13.88 24.20
N ILE A 282 -1.48 -13.46 23.37
CA ILE A 282 -1.50 -13.66 21.92
C ILE A 282 -1.57 -15.15 21.59
N PHE A 283 -0.67 -15.97 22.14
CA PHE A 283 -0.61 -17.39 21.81
C PHE A 283 -1.79 -18.21 22.34
N GLN A 284 -2.46 -17.73 23.39
CA GLN A 284 -3.70 -18.30 23.89
C GLN A 284 -4.90 -17.95 23.00
N LYS A 285 -5.05 -16.67 22.62
CA LYS A 285 -6.26 -16.19 21.91
C LYS A 285 -6.18 -16.28 20.39
N ILE A 286 -4.98 -16.36 19.83
CA ILE A 286 -4.71 -16.38 18.38
C ILE A 286 -3.87 -17.63 18.06
N PRO A 287 -4.48 -18.82 17.98
CA PRO A 287 -3.76 -20.06 17.69
C PRO A 287 -3.30 -20.16 16.23
N THR A 288 -3.99 -19.47 15.32
CA THR A 288 -3.70 -19.41 13.88
C THR A 288 -3.87 -17.99 13.36
N THR A 289 -3.21 -17.66 12.24
CA THR A 289 -3.35 -16.38 11.57
C THR A 289 -4.63 -16.25 10.73
N GLN A 290 -5.42 -17.32 10.56
CA GLN A 290 -6.63 -17.26 9.74
C GLN A 290 -7.63 -16.22 10.25
N ASP A 291 -7.90 -16.20 11.55
CA ASP A 291 -8.92 -15.30 12.13
C ASP A 291 -8.64 -13.81 11.88
N LEU A 292 -7.36 -13.43 11.71
CA LEU A 292 -6.95 -12.03 11.61
C LEU A 292 -6.43 -11.64 10.22
N CYS A 293 -5.74 -12.56 9.55
CA CYS A 293 -5.04 -12.28 8.30
C CYS A 293 -5.75 -12.83 7.07
N LYS A 294 -6.86 -13.58 7.21
CA LYS A 294 -7.69 -14.02 6.09
C LYS A 294 -8.40 -12.82 5.45
N ARG A 295 -8.53 -12.86 4.13
CA ARG A 295 -9.08 -11.77 3.29
C ARG A 295 -10.16 -12.29 2.35
N ASP A 296 -11.22 -12.83 2.94
CA ASP A 296 -12.35 -13.34 2.17
C ASP A 296 -13.07 -12.22 1.40
N GLY A 297 -13.52 -12.53 0.19
CA GLY A 297 -14.35 -11.63 -0.62
C GLY A 297 -13.65 -10.43 -1.25
N SER A 298 -12.34 -10.22 -1.00
CA SER A 298 -11.58 -9.15 -1.66
C SER A 298 -10.87 -9.71 -2.91
N PRO A 299 -10.99 -9.10 -4.09
CA PRO A 299 -10.19 -9.51 -5.24
C PRO A 299 -8.72 -9.11 -5.04
N CYS A 300 -7.80 -9.97 -5.47
CA CYS A 300 -6.38 -9.63 -5.59
C CYS A 300 -6.08 -9.21 -7.03
N PRO A 301 -5.46 -8.04 -7.28
CA PRO A 301 -5.13 -6.99 -6.31
C PRO A 301 -6.31 -6.03 -6.07
N SER A 302 -6.40 -5.49 -4.85
CA SER A 302 -7.28 -4.39 -4.46
C SER A 302 -6.64 -3.55 -3.35
N VAL A 303 -7.31 -2.48 -2.92
CA VAL A 303 -6.87 -1.68 -1.75
C VAL A 303 -6.89 -2.49 -0.45
N TRP A 304 -7.65 -3.59 -0.42
CA TRP A 304 -7.78 -4.48 0.73
C TRP A 304 -6.86 -5.69 0.68
N TRP A 305 -6.38 -6.11 -0.50
CA TRP A 305 -5.58 -7.33 -0.63
C TRP A 305 -4.62 -7.35 -1.82
N ASP A 306 -3.44 -7.92 -1.61
CA ASP A 306 -2.32 -7.94 -2.55
C ASP A 306 -1.58 -9.28 -2.63
N GLY A 307 -2.16 -10.33 -2.06
CA GLY A 307 -1.56 -11.66 -1.91
C GLY A 307 -0.95 -11.90 -0.53
N CYS A 308 -0.72 -10.86 0.28
CA CYS A 308 -0.27 -11.08 1.66
C CYS A 308 -1.34 -11.84 2.46
N GLY A 309 -0.91 -12.95 3.06
CA GLY A 309 -1.79 -13.83 3.82
C GLY A 309 -2.62 -14.77 2.96
N GLU A 310 -2.26 -14.99 1.69
CA GLU A 310 -2.94 -15.94 0.80
C GLU A 310 -3.08 -17.35 1.41
N SER A 311 -2.08 -17.83 2.14
CA SER A 311 -2.17 -19.11 2.86
C SER A 311 -3.29 -19.17 3.91
N ASN A 312 -3.72 -18.02 4.42
CA ASN A 312 -4.81 -17.92 5.40
C ASN A 312 -6.19 -18.19 4.80
N LEU A 313 -6.34 -18.12 3.48
CA LEU A 313 -7.61 -18.45 2.83
C LEU A 313 -8.01 -19.91 3.08
N SER A 314 -7.04 -20.81 3.21
CA SER A 314 -7.29 -22.25 3.39
C SER A 314 -6.83 -22.79 4.74
N LYS A 315 -5.60 -22.51 5.18
CA LYS A 315 -4.97 -23.28 6.28
C LYS A 315 -4.18 -22.48 7.32
N GLY A 316 -4.03 -21.16 7.15
CA GLY A 316 -3.19 -20.35 8.04
C GLY A 316 -1.74 -20.24 7.55
N ASN A 317 -0.87 -19.59 8.34
CA ASN A 317 0.55 -19.44 8.01
C ASN A 317 1.38 -20.44 8.84
N PRO A 318 2.05 -21.43 8.22
CA PRO A 318 2.84 -22.43 8.94
C PRO A 318 4.02 -21.82 9.71
N ASN A 319 4.56 -20.68 9.24
CA ASN A 319 5.62 -19.99 9.96
C ASN A 319 5.12 -19.37 11.26
N TYR A 320 3.85 -18.94 11.33
CA TYR A 320 3.26 -18.48 12.59
C TYR A 320 3.20 -19.62 13.61
N GLU A 321 2.67 -20.77 13.21
CA GLU A 321 2.52 -21.93 14.10
C GLU A 321 3.87 -22.41 14.64
N LYS A 322 4.87 -22.51 13.76
CA LYS A 322 6.24 -22.83 14.15
C LYS A 322 6.81 -21.77 15.10
N GLY A 323 6.69 -20.50 14.75
CA GLY A 323 7.19 -19.39 15.56
C GLY A 323 6.53 -19.33 16.95
N ARG A 324 5.21 -19.52 17.01
CA ARG A 324 4.43 -19.61 18.26
C ARG A 324 4.98 -20.72 19.16
N ARG A 325 5.14 -21.94 18.65
CA ARG A 325 5.66 -23.07 19.42
C ARG A 325 7.08 -22.80 19.94
N GLU A 326 7.97 -22.29 19.11
CA GLU A 326 9.36 -22.00 19.50
C GLU A 326 9.44 -20.86 20.53
N LEU A 327 8.65 -19.81 20.35
CA LEU A 327 8.62 -18.66 21.26
C LEU A 327 7.98 -19.03 22.60
N MET A 328 6.92 -19.85 22.63
CA MET A 328 6.36 -20.37 23.89
C MET A 328 7.43 -21.11 24.69
N ALA A 329 8.17 -22.02 24.06
CA ALA A 329 9.24 -22.76 24.71
C ALA A 329 10.35 -21.84 25.26
N LYS A 330 10.78 -20.85 24.46
CA LYS A 330 11.86 -19.93 24.87
C LYS A 330 11.44 -18.92 25.93
N LEU A 331 10.17 -18.52 25.94
CA LEU A 331 9.63 -17.58 26.92
C LEU A 331 9.16 -18.27 28.20
N GLY A 332 9.08 -19.61 28.23
CA GLY A 332 8.56 -20.38 29.36
C GLY A 332 7.06 -20.18 29.55
N LEU A 333 6.30 -20.24 28.45
CA LEU A 333 4.84 -20.04 28.38
C LEU A 333 4.10 -21.36 28.15
#